data_AF-A0A4Q3KQE2-F1
#
_entry.id   AF-A0A4Q3KQE2-F1
#
_cell.length_a   1.000
_cell.length_b   1.000
_cell.length_c   1.000
_cell.angle_alpha   90.00
_cell.angle_beta   90.00
_cell.angle_gamma   90.00
#
_symmetry.space_group_name_H-M   'P 1'
#
loop_
_entity.id
_entity.type
_entity.pdbx_description
1 polymer ?
#
loop_
_entity_poly.entity_id
_entity_poly.type
_entity_poly.pdbx_seq_one_letter_code
_entity_poly.pdbx_strand_id
1 'polypeptide(L)'
;MDGASPASVGPLAAYRARIAGGELAADPAQRLAAERLQALWLQLRGYQPGPPPEARSLFGRILGKKKAPDDIPASYPHGLYLVGDVGRGKSMLMDLFFDAAEVPNKRRIHFHQFMQEAHSRIHKWRREEHRLADPHSDDPIPPLADQIAREAWLLCFDEFQVTDIADAMILGRLFKALFARGVVVVATSNTVPNDLFAGQPGRDAFLP
;
A
#
# COMPACT_ATOMS: atom_id res chain seq x y z
N MET A 1 15.24 -32.33 -13.22
CA MET A 1 14.16 -31.96 -12.27
C MET A 1 14.39 -30.51 -11.94
N ASP A 2 13.62 -29.62 -12.55
CA ASP A 2 13.89 -28.18 -12.51
C ASP A 2 13.64 -27.67 -11.09
N GLY A 3 14.73 -27.43 -10.36
CA GLY A 3 14.75 -26.96 -8.98
C GLY A 3 14.33 -25.50 -8.88
N ALA A 4 13.05 -25.24 -9.06
CA ALA A 4 12.48 -23.91 -8.84
C ALA A 4 12.74 -23.48 -7.39
N SER A 5 13.35 -22.29 -7.21
CA SER A 5 13.60 -21.73 -5.87
C SER A 5 12.28 -21.60 -5.10
N PRO A 6 12.21 -21.88 -3.79
CA PRO A 6 10.99 -21.77 -2.99
C PRO A 6 10.27 -20.42 -3.16
N ALA A 7 11.01 -19.32 -3.39
CA ALA A 7 10.47 -17.99 -3.64
C ALA A 7 9.65 -17.90 -4.95
N SER A 8 10.00 -18.68 -5.97
CA SER A 8 9.26 -18.73 -7.25
C SER A 8 7.87 -19.36 -7.14
N VAL A 9 7.61 -20.08 -6.04
CA VAL A 9 6.31 -20.69 -5.72
C VAL A 9 5.50 -19.82 -4.73
N GLY A 10 6.11 -18.73 -4.25
CA GLY A 10 5.48 -17.72 -3.40
C GLY A 10 5.94 -17.73 -1.94
N PRO A 11 5.46 -16.75 -1.14
CA PRO A 11 5.93 -16.52 0.23
C PRO A 11 5.69 -17.70 1.18
N LEU A 12 4.59 -18.46 1.03
CA LEU A 12 4.31 -19.59 1.91
C LEU A 12 5.28 -20.75 1.67
N ALA A 13 5.66 -20.99 0.41
CA ALA A 13 6.66 -22.00 0.07
C ALA A 13 8.03 -21.62 0.63
N ALA A 14 8.42 -20.35 0.50
CA ALA A 14 9.65 -19.83 1.08
C ALA A 14 9.67 -19.93 2.62
N TYR A 15 8.55 -19.60 3.29
CA TYR A 15 8.39 -19.78 4.73
C TYR A 15 8.54 -21.25 5.17
N ARG A 16 7.87 -22.18 4.48
CA ARG A 16 7.95 -23.62 4.76
C ARG A 16 9.36 -24.17 4.55
N ALA A 17 10.07 -23.69 3.52
CA ALA A 17 11.45 -24.08 3.27
C ALA A 17 12.38 -23.70 4.43
N ARG A 18 12.22 -22.50 5.01
CA ARG A 18 13.00 -22.08 6.19
C ARG A 18 12.71 -22.93 7.44
N ILE A 19 11.46 -23.38 7.62
CA ILE A 19 11.13 -24.34 8.69
C ILE A 19 11.81 -25.69 8.43
N ALA A 20 11.70 -26.21 7.20
CA ALA A 20 12.30 -27.50 6.83
C ALA A 20 13.84 -27.48 6.94
N GLY A 21 14.46 -26.33 6.68
CA GLY A 21 15.91 -26.11 6.86
C GLY A 21 16.35 -25.87 8.31
N GLY A 22 15.42 -25.76 9.26
CA GLY A 22 15.72 -25.49 10.67
C GLY A 22 16.08 -24.03 10.99
N GLU A 23 15.90 -23.11 10.05
CA GLU A 23 16.13 -21.66 10.25
C GLU A 23 15.01 -21.00 11.06
N LEU A 24 13.79 -21.56 10.98
CA LEU A 24 12.62 -21.07 11.69
C LEU A 24 11.92 -22.19 12.46
N ALA A 25 11.46 -21.89 13.66
CA ALA A 25 10.50 -22.73 14.36
C ALA A 25 9.10 -22.56 13.74
N ALA A 26 8.32 -23.63 13.72
CA ALA A 26 6.93 -23.55 13.27
C ALA A 26 6.09 -22.70 14.23
N ASP A 27 5.43 -21.67 13.69
CA ASP A 27 4.54 -20.77 14.43
C ASP A 27 3.18 -20.68 13.71
N PRO A 28 2.06 -21.03 14.37
CA PRO A 28 0.74 -21.00 13.74
C PRO A 28 0.30 -19.62 13.23
N ALA A 29 0.67 -18.54 13.93
CA ALA A 29 0.32 -17.17 13.54
C ALA A 29 1.15 -16.71 12.33
N GLN A 30 2.45 -17.02 12.31
CA GLN A 30 3.29 -16.75 11.14
C GLN A 30 2.83 -17.55 9.93
N ARG A 31 2.44 -18.82 10.11
CA ARG A 31 1.88 -19.64 9.02
C ARG A 31 0.61 -19.03 8.45
N LEU A 32 -0.33 -18.60 9.31
CA LEU A 32 -1.55 -17.93 8.86
C LEU A 32 -1.25 -16.65 8.07
N ALA A 33 -0.32 -15.83 8.56
CA ALA A 33 0.11 -14.63 7.84
C ALA A 33 0.75 -14.98 6.49
N ALA A 34 1.62 -16.00 6.42
CA ALA A 34 2.21 -16.49 5.18
C ALA A 34 1.16 -17.00 4.19
N GLU A 35 0.09 -17.67 4.66
CA GLU A 35 -1.04 -18.10 3.82
C GLU A 35 -1.80 -16.91 3.23
N ARG A 36 -2.02 -15.85 4.01
CA ARG A 36 -2.65 -14.60 3.51
C ARG A 36 -1.76 -13.90 2.48
N LEU A 37 -0.46 -13.80 2.75
CA LEU A 37 0.52 -13.25 1.81
C LEU A 37 0.59 -14.08 0.53
N GLN A 38 0.47 -15.42 0.61
CA GLN A 38 0.41 -16.29 -0.56
C GLN A 38 -0.84 -16.03 -1.41
N ALA A 39 -1.99 -15.84 -0.77
CA ALA A 39 -3.23 -15.53 -1.48
C ALA A 39 -3.12 -14.19 -2.22
N LEU A 40 -2.55 -13.15 -1.58
CA LEU A 40 -2.29 -11.88 -2.24
C LEU A 40 -1.26 -12.02 -3.36
N TRP A 41 -0.18 -12.77 -3.13
CA TRP A 41 0.83 -13.04 -4.16
C TRP A 41 0.21 -13.64 -5.42
N LEU A 42 -0.70 -14.62 -5.28
CA LEU A 42 -1.43 -15.20 -6.42
C LEU A 42 -2.27 -14.16 -7.18
N GLN A 43 -2.94 -13.26 -6.47
CA GLN A 43 -3.74 -12.18 -7.08
C GLN A 43 -2.88 -11.14 -7.81
N LEU A 44 -1.64 -10.94 -7.35
CA LEU A 44 -0.72 -9.95 -7.92
C LEU A 44 0.06 -10.46 -9.14
N ARG A 45 -0.05 -11.75 -9.51
CA ARG A 45 0.66 -12.30 -10.67
C ARG A 45 0.15 -11.68 -11.96
N GLY A 46 1.05 -11.04 -12.71
CA GLY A 46 0.69 -10.28 -13.91
C GLY A 46 -0.14 -9.03 -13.63
N TYR A 47 -0.18 -8.57 -12.37
CA TYR A 47 -0.93 -7.39 -11.99
C TYR A 47 -0.30 -6.14 -12.60
N GLN A 48 -1.14 -5.40 -13.30
CA GLN A 48 -0.86 -4.06 -13.80
C GLN A 48 -2.11 -3.21 -13.56
N PRO A 49 -2.03 -2.16 -12.74
CA PRO A 49 -3.16 -1.25 -12.59
C PRO A 49 -3.46 -0.62 -13.95
N GLY A 50 -4.73 -0.65 -14.36
CA GLY A 50 -5.19 0.07 -15.54
C GLY A 50 -5.02 1.58 -15.35
N PRO A 51 -4.99 2.38 -16.43
CA PRO A 51 -5.00 3.83 -16.29
C PRO A 51 -6.22 4.24 -15.44
N PRO A 52 -6.09 5.27 -14.59
CA PRO A 52 -7.21 5.73 -13.76
C PRO A 52 -8.45 6.00 -14.63
N PRO A 53 -9.68 5.84 -14.10
CA PRO A 53 -10.92 5.86 -14.88
C PRO A 53 -11.22 7.12 -15.72
N GLU A 54 -10.34 8.12 -15.76
CA GLU A 54 -10.55 9.40 -16.43
C GLU A 54 -10.06 9.45 -17.89
N ALA A 55 -9.30 8.47 -18.36
CA ALA A 55 -8.80 8.45 -19.75
C ALA A 55 -9.81 7.89 -20.78
N ARG A 56 -10.97 7.40 -20.33
CA ARG A 56 -12.03 6.87 -21.21
C ARG A 56 -13.29 7.73 -21.09
N SER A 57 -13.40 8.78 -21.92
CA SER A 57 -14.67 9.26 -22.54
C SER A 57 -14.72 10.79 -22.69
N LEU A 58 -14.13 11.32 -23.78
CA LEU A 58 -14.57 12.59 -24.37
C LEU A 58 -15.64 12.40 -25.45
N PHE A 59 -16.00 11.16 -25.79
CA PHE A 59 -16.97 10.84 -26.85
C PHE A 59 -18.29 10.22 -26.37
N GLY A 60 -18.52 10.05 -25.06
CA GLY A 60 -19.69 9.33 -24.53
C GLY A 60 -20.45 10.03 -23.40
N ARG A 61 -20.50 11.37 -23.36
CA ARG A 61 -21.26 12.10 -22.33
C ARG A 61 -22.74 12.25 -22.71
N ILE A 62 -23.48 11.14 -22.70
CA ILE A 62 -24.93 11.17 -22.48
C ILE A 62 -25.28 9.95 -21.60
N LEU A 63 -25.86 10.22 -20.42
CA LEU A 63 -26.34 9.28 -19.40
C LEU A 63 -25.29 8.52 -18.56
N GLY A 64 -25.12 8.97 -17.31
CA GLY A 64 -24.51 8.16 -16.26
C GLY A 64 -24.48 8.88 -14.92
N LYS A 65 -25.07 8.27 -13.89
CA LYS A 65 -24.98 8.71 -12.48
C LYS A 65 -23.51 8.99 -12.14
N LYS A 66 -23.23 10.14 -11.51
CA LYS A 66 -21.93 10.42 -10.91
C LYS A 66 -21.58 9.27 -9.95
N LYS A 67 -20.66 8.39 -10.34
CA LYS A 67 -19.97 7.52 -9.37
C LYS A 67 -19.23 8.43 -8.41
N ALA A 68 -19.31 8.14 -7.12
CA ALA A 68 -18.58 8.90 -6.13
C ALA A 68 -17.07 8.78 -6.44
N PRO A 69 -16.26 9.82 -6.16
CA PRO A 69 -14.79 9.78 -6.29
C PRO A 69 -14.09 8.69 -5.44
N ASP A 70 -14.87 7.92 -4.70
CA ASP A 70 -14.45 7.08 -3.58
C ASP A 70 -14.51 5.57 -3.91
N ASP A 71 -15.08 5.21 -5.07
CA ASP A 71 -15.26 3.81 -5.44
C ASP A 71 -13.94 3.21 -5.94
N ILE A 72 -13.16 2.63 -5.04
CA ILE A 72 -12.05 1.74 -5.40
C ILE A 72 -12.64 0.59 -6.25
N PRO A 73 -12.18 0.40 -7.50
CA PRO A 73 -12.69 -0.69 -8.34
C PRO A 73 -12.56 -2.04 -7.61
N ALA A 74 -13.67 -2.79 -7.51
CA ALA A 74 -13.69 -4.12 -6.90
C ALA A 74 -12.75 -5.13 -7.59
N SER A 75 -12.25 -4.80 -8.78
CA SER A 75 -11.24 -5.55 -9.51
C SER A 75 -9.82 -5.40 -8.94
N TYR A 76 -9.54 -4.38 -8.13
CA TYR A 76 -8.21 -4.19 -7.57
C TYR A 76 -7.98 -5.08 -6.35
N PRO A 77 -6.82 -5.77 -6.26
CA PRO A 77 -6.49 -6.59 -5.10
C PRO A 77 -6.49 -5.75 -3.81
N HIS A 78 -7.05 -6.31 -2.74
CA HIS A 78 -6.95 -5.69 -1.43
C HIS A 78 -5.58 -5.95 -0.82
N GLY A 79 -5.05 -4.91 -0.17
CA GLY A 79 -3.83 -4.96 0.60
C GLY A 79 -3.91 -5.84 1.86
N LEU A 80 -2.79 -5.93 2.57
CA LEU A 80 -2.70 -6.66 3.84
C LEU A 80 -2.06 -5.78 4.92
N TYR A 81 -2.61 -5.83 6.14
CA TYR A 81 -2.06 -5.14 7.31
C TYR A 81 -1.70 -6.18 8.37
N LEU A 82 -0.40 -6.42 8.54
CA LEU A 82 0.15 -7.43 9.43
C LEU A 82 0.41 -6.82 10.81
N VAL A 83 -0.31 -7.30 11.82
CA VAL A 83 -0.21 -6.81 13.20
C VAL A 83 0.36 -7.88 14.11
N GLY A 84 1.18 -7.44 15.05
CA GLY A 84 1.65 -8.24 16.16
C GLY A 84 2.79 -7.55 16.89
N ASP A 85 3.16 -8.05 18.06
CA ASP A 85 4.22 -7.44 18.88
C ASP A 85 5.60 -7.46 18.20
N VAL A 86 6.54 -6.73 18.81
CA VAL A 86 7.96 -6.75 18.43
C VAL A 86 8.49 -8.20 18.50
N GLY A 87 9.34 -8.56 17.54
CA GLY A 87 9.98 -9.89 17.50
C GLY A 87 9.10 -11.05 16.98
N ARG A 88 7.88 -10.79 16.51
CA ARG A 88 6.97 -11.85 15.98
C ARG A 88 7.21 -12.27 14.53
N GLY A 89 8.23 -11.73 13.87
CA GLY A 89 8.61 -12.13 12.50
C GLY A 89 7.84 -11.41 11.38
N LYS A 90 7.16 -10.29 11.65
CA LYS A 90 6.43 -9.52 10.64
C LYS A 90 7.32 -9.05 9.49
N SER A 91 8.49 -8.47 9.80
CA SER A 91 9.45 -8.01 8.80
C SER A 91 10.00 -9.16 7.97
N MET A 92 10.26 -10.31 8.60
CA MET A 92 10.67 -11.52 7.89
C MET A 92 9.59 -12.00 6.91
N LEU A 93 8.32 -12.03 7.32
CA LEU A 93 7.21 -12.38 6.43
C LEU A 93 7.05 -11.36 5.29
N MET A 94 7.27 -10.08 5.57
CA MET A 94 7.32 -9.02 4.55
C MET A 94 8.49 -9.23 3.58
N ASP A 95 9.68 -9.63 4.04
CA ASP A 95 10.82 -9.99 3.18
C ASP A 95 10.42 -11.10 2.21
N LEU A 96 9.89 -12.20 2.73
CA LEU A 96 9.50 -13.36 1.92
C LEU A 96 8.46 -13.01 0.85
N PHE A 97 7.49 -12.16 1.19
CA PHE A 97 6.48 -11.70 0.25
C PHE A 97 7.07 -10.73 -0.78
N PHE A 98 7.81 -9.72 -0.33
CA PHE A 98 8.37 -8.70 -1.21
C PHE A 98 9.32 -9.33 -2.22
N ASP A 99 10.19 -10.24 -1.79
CA ASP A 99 11.14 -10.93 -2.66
C ASP A 99 10.41 -11.79 -3.70
N ALA A 100 9.37 -12.52 -3.30
CA ALA A 100 8.59 -13.38 -4.18
C ALA A 100 7.64 -12.61 -5.12
N ALA A 101 7.23 -11.38 -4.79
CA ALA A 101 6.23 -10.64 -5.56
C ALA A 101 6.68 -10.36 -7.00
N GLU A 102 5.92 -10.88 -7.98
CA GLU A 102 6.13 -10.71 -9.42
C GLU A 102 5.49 -9.41 -9.93
N VAL A 103 5.71 -8.31 -9.22
CA VAL A 103 5.21 -6.97 -9.58
C VAL A 103 6.41 -6.11 -10.03
N PRO A 104 6.46 -5.66 -11.31
CA PRO A 104 7.60 -4.92 -11.83
C PRO A 104 7.89 -3.63 -11.05
N ASN A 105 6.83 -2.90 -10.71
CA ASN A 105 6.91 -1.67 -9.94
C ASN A 105 6.49 -1.95 -8.50
N LYS A 106 7.44 -2.42 -7.69
CA LYS A 106 7.24 -2.63 -6.25
C LYS A 106 8.26 -1.82 -5.47
N ARG A 107 7.83 -1.28 -4.34
CA ARG A 107 8.69 -0.50 -3.46
C ARG A 107 8.44 -0.88 -2.02
N ARG A 108 9.52 -1.01 -1.26
CA ARG A 108 9.51 -1.24 0.19
C ARG A 108 10.22 -0.10 0.92
N ILE A 109 9.62 0.40 1.99
CA ILE A 109 10.11 1.57 2.72
C ILE A 109 9.56 1.61 4.15
N HIS A 110 10.31 2.16 5.10
CA HIS A 110 9.80 2.48 6.43
C HIS A 110 8.76 3.60 6.36
N PHE A 111 7.65 3.46 7.08
CA PHE A 111 6.53 4.39 6.97
C PHE A 111 6.90 5.86 7.25
N HIS A 112 7.73 6.12 8.27
CA HIS A 112 8.19 7.49 8.58
C HIS A 112 8.97 8.11 7.41
N GLN A 113 9.84 7.34 6.75
CA GLN A 113 10.59 7.82 5.59
C GLN A 113 9.66 8.13 4.41
N PHE A 114 8.63 7.31 4.19
CA PHE A 114 7.61 7.59 3.19
C PHE A 114 6.87 8.91 3.47
N MET A 115 6.51 9.18 4.72
CA MET A 115 5.85 10.43 5.10
C MET A 115 6.76 11.65 4.88
N GLN A 116 8.05 11.55 5.22
CA GLN A 116 9.02 12.61 4.92
C GLN A 116 9.12 12.91 3.41
N GLU A 117 9.12 11.87 2.57
CA GLU A 117 9.11 12.02 1.12
C GLU A 117 7.82 12.68 0.61
N ALA A 118 6.67 12.24 1.12
CA ALA A 118 5.37 12.81 0.77
C ALA A 118 5.32 14.31 1.11
N HIS A 119 5.72 14.70 2.33
CA HIS A 119 5.81 16.10 2.74
C HIS A 119 6.75 16.91 1.87
N SER A 120 7.95 16.38 1.58
CA SER A 120 8.92 17.06 0.71
C SER A 120 8.36 17.32 -0.69
N ARG A 121 7.66 16.33 -1.28
CA ARG A 121 7.01 16.46 -2.59
C ARG A 121 5.86 17.45 -2.56
N ILE A 122 5.01 17.42 -1.53
CA ILE A 122 3.93 18.40 -1.32
C ILE A 122 4.50 19.82 -1.21
N HIS A 123 5.54 20.02 -0.40
CA HIS A 123 6.20 21.31 -0.25
C HIS A 123 6.81 21.81 -1.56
N LYS A 124 7.46 20.93 -2.33
CA LYS A 124 8.03 21.26 -3.64
C LYS A 124 6.93 21.68 -4.62
N TRP A 125 5.90 20.86 -4.75
CA TRP A 125 4.73 21.12 -5.60
C TRP A 125 4.11 22.49 -5.27
N ARG A 126 3.93 22.79 -3.97
CA ARG A 126 3.40 24.09 -3.54
C ARG A 126 4.29 25.27 -3.94
N ARG A 127 5.61 25.14 -3.85
CA ARG A 127 6.54 26.22 -4.22
C ARG A 127 6.62 26.45 -5.73
N GLU A 128 6.43 25.40 -6.52
CA GLU A 128 6.55 25.45 -7.97
C GLU A 128 5.24 25.93 -8.63
N GLU A 129 4.08 25.44 -8.17
CA GLU A 129 2.77 25.77 -8.74
C GLU A 129 2.11 27.01 -8.12
N HIS A 130 2.25 27.26 -6.81
CA HIS A 130 1.72 28.50 -6.17
C HIS A 130 2.62 29.75 -6.36
N ARG A 131 3.53 29.75 -7.33
CA ARG A 131 4.11 31.00 -7.83
C ARG A 131 3.10 31.81 -8.67
N LEU A 132 1.97 31.20 -9.09
CA LEU A 132 1.02 31.78 -10.05
C LEU A 132 -0.46 31.77 -9.60
N ALA A 133 -0.84 31.09 -8.52
CA ALA A 133 -2.23 31.02 -8.05
C ALA A 133 -2.32 30.98 -6.51
N ASP A 134 -3.48 31.43 -6.00
CA ASP A 134 -3.84 31.56 -4.57
C ASP A 134 -3.25 30.44 -3.68
N PRO A 135 -2.57 30.77 -2.56
CA PRO A 135 -1.99 29.81 -1.60
C PRO A 135 -2.97 28.75 -1.07
N HIS A 136 -4.27 28.93 -1.29
CA HIS A 136 -5.33 28.02 -0.86
C HIS A 136 -5.92 27.16 -1.99
N SER A 137 -5.46 27.27 -3.24
CA SER A 137 -6.30 26.89 -4.39
C SER A 137 -6.09 25.54 -5.07
N ASP A 138 -5.08 24.72 -4.76
CA ASP A 138 -4.99 23.38 -5.35
C ASP A 138 -4.57 22.28 -4.34
N ASP A 139 -5.24 21.14 -4.45
CA ASP A 139 -5.01 19.96 -3.61
C ASP A 139 -3.73 19.22 -4.08
N PRO A 140 -2.68 19.09 -3.24
CA PRO A 140 -1.45 18.43 -3.64
C PRO A 140 -1.57 16.89 -3.66
N ILE A 141 -2.67 16.32 -3.16
CA ILE A 141 -2.80 14.87 -2.97
C ILE A 141 -2.99 14.11 -4.28
N PRO A 142 -3.91 14.48 -5.20
CA PRO A 142 -4.02 13.82 -6.50
C PRO A 142 -2.71 13.77 -7.30
N PRO A 143 -1.98 14.89 -7.51
CA PRO A 143 -0.73 14.84 -8.28
C PRO A 143 0.36 14.03 -7.58
N LEU A 144 0.44 14.06 -6.24
CA LEU A 144 1.33 13.19 -5.48
C LEU A 144 0.99 11.71 -5.68
N ALA A 145 -0.29 11.35 -5.61
CA ALA A 145 -0.73 9.97 -5.82
C ALA A 145 -0.45 9.50 -7.25
N ASP A 146 -0.58 10.37 -8.26
CA ASP A 146 -0.20 10.08 -9.65
C ASP A 146 1.31 9.81 -9.79
N GLN A 147 2.16 10.57 -9.10
CA GLN A 147 3.59 10.33 -9.08
C GLN A 147 3.92 8.98 -8.44
N ILE A 148 3.39 8.71 -7.25
CA ILE A 148 3.65 7.46 -6.53
C ILE A 148 3.13 6.25 -7.32
N ALA A 149 1.94 6.32 -7.93
CA ALA A 149 1.37 5.21 -8.69
C ALA A 149 2.14 4.89 -9.99
N ARG A 150 2.86 5.87 -10.55
CA ARG A 150 3.81 5.62 -11.65
C ARG A 150 5.08 4.91 -11.18
N GLU A 151 5.49 5.16 -9.94
CA GLU A 151 6.72 4.59 -9.34
C GLU A 151 6.49 3.20 -8.73
N ALA A 152 5.30 2.96 -8.15
CA ALA A 152 5.00 1.71 -7.44
C ALA A 152 3.52 1.32 -7.56
N TRP A 153 3.30 0.08 -7.99
CA TRP A 153 1.99 -0.59 -7.99
C TRP A 153 1.78 -1.41 -6.72
N LEU A 154 2.87 -1.87 -6.11
CA LEU A 154 2.90 -2.52 -4.80
C LEU A 154 3.77 -1.70 -3.85
N LEU A 155 3.17 -1.18 -2.77
CA LEU A 155 3.85 -0.48 -1.69
C LEU A 155 3.88 -1.37 -0.44
N CYS A 156 5.08 -1.72 0.00
CA CYS A 156 5.31 -2.44 1.24
C CYS A 156 5.85 -1.50 2.32
N PHE A 157 5.05 -1.23 3.35
CA PHE A 157 5.46 -0.41 4.48
C PHE A 157 5.95 -1.28 5.64
N ASP A 158 7.16 -1.01 6.10
CA ASP A 158 7.61 -1.48 7.40
C ASP A 158 7.30 -0.45 8.49
N GLU A 159 6.98 -0.95 9.69
CA GLU A 159 6.79 -0.14 10.90
C GLU A 159 5.75 0.96 10.72
N PHE A 160 4.59 0.59 10.18
CA PHE A 160 3.47 1.49 9.98
C PHE A 160 2.97 2.02 11.33
N GLN A 161 3.20 3.30 11.58
CA GLN A 161 2.78 4.01 12.79
C GLN A 161 2.48 5.47 12.43
N VAL A 162 1.36 5.99 12.91
CA VAL A 162 0.99 7.39 12.73
C VAL A 162 1.19 8.09 14.07
N THR A 163 2.06 9.09 14.11
CA THR A 163 2.43 9.78 15.35
C THR A 163 1.90 11.22 15.42
N ASP A 164 1.46 11.80 14.30
CA ASP A 164 0.99 13.19 14.22
C ASP A 164 -0.39 13.28 13.53
N ILE A 165 -1.24 14.20 14.01
CA ILE A 165 -2.54 14.56 13.41
C ILE A 165 -2.38 15.08 11.99
N ALA A 166 -1.34 15.88 11.74
CA ALA A 166 -1.10 16.44 10.41
C ALA A 166 -0.83 15.34 9.38
N ASP A 167 -0.07 14.31 9.78
CA ASP A 167 0.17 13.12 8.97
C ASP A 167 -1.13 12.36 8.73
N ALA A 168 -1.97 12.20 9.76
CA ALA A 168 -3.29 11.57 9.61
C ALA A 168 -4.16 12.31 8.57
N MET A 169 -4.26 13.64 8.61
CA MET A 169 -5.10 14.37 7.64
C MET A 169 -4.66 14.15 6.17
N ILE A 170 -3.36 14.02 5.92
CA ILE A 170 -2.80 13.76 4.58
C ILE A 170 -2.98 12.29 4.19
N LEU A 171 -2.71 11.38 5.12
CA LEU A 171 -2.59 9.96 4.85
C LEU A 171 -3.90 9.32 4.37
N GLY A 172 -5.03 9.67 4.99
CA GLY A 172 -6.33 9.11 4.62
C GLY A 172 -6.70 9.47 3.17
N ARG A 173 -6.45 10.72 2.81
CA ARG A 173 -6.67 11.24 1.45
C ARG A 173 -5.70 10.61 0.45
N LEU A 174 -4.42 10.48 0.84
CA LEU A 174 -3.40 9.89 0.00
C LEU A 174 -3.67 8.42 -0.28
N PHE A 175 -4.00 7.61 0.72
CA PHE A 175 -4.31 6.19 0.50
C PHE A 175 -5.55 5.99 -0.35
N LYS A 176 -6.59 6.77 -0.12
CA LYS A 176 -7.78 6.77 -0.98
C LYS A 176 -7.41 7.07 -2.44
N ALA A 177 -6.59 8.09 -2.67
CA ALA A 177 -6.11 8.44 -4.00
C ALA A 177 -5.21 7.36 -4.63
N LEU A 178 -4.38 6.68 -3.84
CA LEU A 178 -3.53 5.57 -4.26
C LEU A 178 -4.35 4.33 -4.63
N PHE A 179 -5.35 3.97 -3.81
CA PHE A 179 -6.23 2.84 -4.06
C PHE A 179 -7.10 3.05 -5.29
N ALA A 180 -7.60 4.27 -5.53
CA ALA A 180 -8.30 4.62 -6.76
C ALA A 180 -7.43 4.44 -8.02
N ARG A 181 -6.09 4.50 -7.87
CA ARG A 181 -5.09 4.24 -8.91
C ARG A 181 -4.62 2.77 -8.97
N GLY A 182 -5.21 1.90 -8.16
CA GLY A 182 -4.85 0.48 -8.11
C GLY A 182 -3.51 0.19 -7.43
N VAL A 183 -2.98 1.11 -6.62
CA VAL A 183 -1.82 0.81 -5.79
C VAL A 183 -2.24 -0.14 -4.68
N VAL A 184 -1.55 -1.26 -4.55
CA VAL A 184 -1.78 -2.25 -3.49
C VAL A 184 -0.79 -1.98 -2.36
N VAL A 185 -1.29 -1.92 -1.12
CA VAL A 185 -0.47 -1.65 0.07
C VAL A 185 -0.39 -2.89 0.94
N VAL A 186 0.82 -3.28 1.34
CA VAL A 186 1.05 -4.25 2.41
C VAL A 186 1.83 -3.56 3.52
N ALA A 187 1.41 -3.69 4.77
CA ALA A 187 2.03 -2.99 5.88
C ALA A 187 2.30 -3.92 7.07
N THR A 188 3.38 -3.67 7.80
CA THR A 188 3.63 -4.29 9.11
C THR A 188 3.51 -3.26 10.22
N SER A 189 2.89 -3.62 11.35
CA SER A 189 2.75 -2.73 12.51
C SER A 189 2.68 -3.48 13.83
N ASN A 190 2.99 -2.78 14.91
CA ASN A 190 2.74 -3.23 16.28
C ASN A 190 1.39 -2.72 16.81
N THR A 191 0.69 -1.86 16.05
CA THR A 191 -0.55 -1.20 16.46
C THR A 191 -1.69 -1.64 15.54
N VAL A 192 -2.82 -2.04 16.11
CA VAL A 192 -4.02 -2.41 15.33
C VAL A 192 -4.59 -1.17 14.63
N PRO A 193 -5.25 -1.32 13.45
CA PRO A 193 -5.71 -0.17 12.67
C PRO A 193 -6.61 0.82 13.43
N ASN A 194 -7.50 0.31 14.29
CA ASN A 194 -8.41 1.14 15.08
C ASN A 194 -7.67 2.03 16.09
N ASP A 195 -6.47 1.63 16.51
CA ASP A 195 -5.69 2.30 17.54
C ASP A 195 -4.65 3.26 16.94
N LEU A 196 -4.40 3.19 15.62
CA LEU A 196 -3.49 4.12 14.92
C LEU A 196 -3.92 5.59 15.06
N PHE A 197 -5.22 5.82 15.23
CA PHE A 197 -5.83 7.15 15.30
C PHE A 197 -6.59 7.37 16.61
N ALA A 198 -6.41 6.50 17.61
CA ALA A 198 -7.07 6.64 18.90
C ALA A 198 -6.69 7.99 19.54
N GLY A 199 -7.70 8.84 19.76
CA GLY A 199 -7.52 10.18 20.34
C GLY A 199 -7.16 11.29 19.34
N GLN A 200 -7.06 11.00 18.04
CA GLN A 200 -6.71 11.99 17.01
C GLN A 200 -7.96 12.50 16.25
N PRO A 201 -8.09 13.82 16.00
CA PRO A 201 -9.14 14.36 15.12
C PRO A 201 -9.03 13.76 13.71
N GLY A 202 -10.17 13.36 13.11
CA GLY A 202 -10.18 12.80 11.73
C GLY A 202 -10.22 11.27 11.64
N ARG A 203 -10.37 10.56 12.76
CA ARG A 203 -10.57 9.09 12.83
C ARG A 203 -11.57 8.53 11.81
N ASP A 204 -12.66 9.25 11.57
CA ASP A 204 -13.74 8.81 10.68
C ASP A 204 -13.30 8.73 9.21
N ALA A 205 -12.24 9.44 8.82
CA ALA A 205 -11.69 9.40 7.45
C ALA A 205 -10.90 8.11 7.14
N PHE A 206 -10.70 7.25 8.14
CA PHE A 206 -9.84 6.07 8.10
C PHE A 206 -10.55 4.75 8.40
N LEU A 207 -11.82 4.82 8.76
CA LEU A 207 -12.67 3.64 8.87
C LEU A 207 -13.18 3.29 7.46
N PRO A 208 -13.17 2.00 7.06
CA PRO A 208 -13.66 1.56 5.76
C PRO A 208 -15.17 1.82 5.59
#